data_AF-A0A9W6ZDQ9-F1
#
_entry.id   AF-A0A9W6ZDQ9-F1
#
_cell.length_a   1.000
_cell.length_b   1.000
_cell.length_c   1.000
_cell.angle_alpha   90.00
_cell.angle_beta   90.00
_cell.angle_gamma   90.00
#
_symmetry.space_group_name_H-M   'P 1'
#
loop_
_entity.id
_entity.type
_entity.pdbx_description
1 polymer ?
#
loop_
_entity_poly.entity_id
_entity_poly.type
_entity_poly.pdbx_seq_one_letter_code
_entity_poly.pdbx_strand_id
1 'polypeptide(L)'
;STPKKKNIQDLNYAVYPRRRNSEAAVLEWGHSAIINAVDAVAATFGPQTSDGSYFEIEAGVVLSEPLDGGLGNGGPTNCPEMEGAIVMLTWEDVRANKVSPVSLASLVQKCGGGAAVVVRVTDDPADQDYVYPLEVGEGEEEEAREIGVPVVMISLNSGNMLAQGGEEGLPERVRIYKGGDRPYFEDVSGGAPLVYLIHNLLSAETIDESQYIVDLGTSAGFSKSGSPNWLEGFTGSPQKDVDDGPATVMLWKGGVDGALKAVDERINQVTGFPVENIGEWGVSKYEVGERKRPGYDGGKGTYHEQSASILVFLNDVEEGGEIYFPSGDRPVKILPKKGMAVVWHNSGQDGNLDKDALYGEMRVKKGTKYTVKKWVSGVGKGWVRANLLPILLLGNKGKSYGWMRTGYNLVLGKMGAERGHEWAEKILLGMIVLVVAGVGKAVEMARGGKKEGKEKGE
;
A
#
# COMPACT_ATOMS: atom_id res chain seq x y z
N SER A 1 -18.66 -30.62 -23.16
CA SER A 1 -19.46 -29.56 -22.53
C SER A 1 -18.53 -28.40 -22.21
N THR A 2 -18.72 -27.25 -22.86
CA THR A 2 -18.00 -26.03 -22.54
C THR A 2 -18.28 -25.66 -21.08
N PRO A 3 -17.27 -25.43 -20.21
CA PRO A 3 -17.55 -25.05 -18.84
C PRO A 3 -18.36 -23.75 -18.86
N LYS A 4 -19.54 -23.76 -18.23
CA LYS A 4 -20.36 -22.54 -18.05
C LYS A 4 -19.43 -21.49 -17.46
N LYS A 5 -19.23 -20.37 -18.15
CA LYS A 5 -18.52 -19.20 -17.61
C LYS A 5 -19.17 -18.88 -16.26
N LYS A 6 -18.46 -19.13 -15.16
CA LYS A 6 -18.94 -18.76 -13.82
C LYS A 6 -19.23 -17.26 -13.86
N ASN A 7 -20.43 -16.87 -13.44
CA ASN A 7 -20.74 -15.46 -13.30
C ASN A 7 -19.88 -14.90 -12.17
N ILE A 8 -19.03 -13.93 -12.51
CA ILE A 8 -18.07 -13.35 -11.57
C ILE A 8 -18.78 -12.77 -10.34
N GLN A 9 -20.02 -12.32 -10.48
CA GLN A 9 -20.80 -11.76 -9.38
C GLN A 9 -21.25 -12.80 -8.35
N ASP A 10 -21.32 -14.08 -8.72
CA ASP A 10 -21.86 -15.17 -7.89
C ASP A 10 -20.75 -16.01 -7.23
N LEU A 11 -19.50 -15.55 -7.28
CA LEU A 11 -18.40 -16.22 -6.62
C LEU A 11 -18.48 -16.02 -5.10
N ASN A 12 -18.04 -17.04 -4.34
CA ASN A 12 -17.89 -16.92 -2.90
C ASN A 12 -16.58 -16.17 -2.59
N TYR A 13 -16.70 -14.86 -2.34
CA TYR A 13 -15.57 -13.99 -2.08
C TYR A 13 -15.19 -14.01 -0.61
N ALA A 14 -13.91 -14.18 -0.31
CA ALA A 14 -13.37 -13.76 0.97
C ALA A 14 -13.41 -12.22 1.05
N VAL A 15 -13.93 -11.68 2.16
CA VAL A 15 -14.14 -10.24 2.34
C VAL A 15 -13.06 -9.66 3.24
N TYR A 16 -12.57 -8.49 2.84
CA TYR A 16 -11.54 -7.70 3.52
C TYR A 16 -11.96 -6.21 3.55
N PRO A 17 -11.40 -5.38 4.44
CA PRO A 17 -10.47 -5.76 5.50
C PRO A 17 -11.16 -6.57 6.61
N ARG A 18 -10.39 -7.40 7.28
CA ARG A 18 -10.77 -8.16 8.49
C ARG A 18 -10.21 -7.51 9.74
N ARG A 19 -9.04 -6.84 9.63
CA ARG A 19 -8.43 -6.10 10.73
C ARG A 19 -9.12 -4.76 10.94
N ARG A 20 -9.11 -4.28 12.20
CA ARG A 20 -9.57 -2.95 12.57
C ARG A 20 -8.42 -2.11 13.12
N ASN A 21 -8.47 -0.79 12.91
CA ASN A 21 -7.47 0.14 13.45
C ASN A 21 -7.35 0.08 14.98
N SER A 22 -8.44 -0.23 15.67
CA SER A 22 -8.44 -0.40 17.13
C SER A 22 -7.59 -1.56 17.61
N GLU A 23 -7.37 -2.56 16.74
CA GLU A 23 -6.61 -3.78 17.03
C GLU A 23 -5.14 -3.63 16.62
N ALA A 24 -4.73 -2.55 15.96
CA ALA A 24 -3.36 -2.34 15.51
C ALA A 24 -2.40 -2.07 16.68
N ALA A 25 -1.31 -2.83 16.74
CA ALA A 25 -0.21 -2.66 17.68
C ALA A 25 1.12 -2.75 16.93
N VAL A 26 2.19 -2.25 17.53
CA VAL A 26 3.53 -2.26 16.95
C VAL A 26 4.53 -2.76 17.99
N LEU A 27 5.44 -3.63 17.55
CA LEU A 27 6.68 -3.95 18.27
C LEU A 27 7.82 -3.25 17.59
N GLU A 28 8.62 -2.51 18.34
CA GLU A 28 9.75 -1.72 17.84
C GLU A 28 11.03 -2.07 18.61
N TRP A 29 12.15 -2.21 17.92
CA TRP A 29 13.46 -2.45 18.52
C TRP A 29 14.58 -1.82 17.71
N GLY A 30 15.72 -1.56 18.36
CA GLY A 30 16.90 -1.02 17.71
C GLY A 30 17.58 0.10 18.50
N HIS A 31 18.61 0.68 17.90
CA HIS A 31 19.40 1.76 18.49
C HIS A 31 19.14 3.06 17.72
N SER A 32 19.40 4.23 18.32
CA SER A 32 18.96 5.56 17.86
C SER A 32 19.21 5.95 16.39
N ALA A 33 19.96 5.16 15.60
CA ALA A 33 20.18 5.35 14.17
C ALA A 33 19.39 4.39 13.26
N ILE A 34 18.96 3.23 13.74
CA ILE A 34 18.21 2.22 12.98
C ILE A 34 17.12 1.63 13.90
N ILE A 35 15.88 1.96 13.58
CA ILE A 35 14.69 1.47 14.27
C ILE A 35 14.02 0.44 13.37
N ASN A 36 13.88 -0.78 13.87
CA ASN A 36 13.10 -1.85 13.24
C ASN A 36 11.74 -1.91 13.92
N ALA A 37 10.70 -2.24 13.15
CA ALA A 37 9.37 -2.46 13.69
C ALA A 37 8.67 -3.60 12.96
N VAL A 38 7.80 -4.31 13.69
CA VAL A 38 6.87 -5.30 13.14
C VAL A 38 5.46 -5.01 13.59
N ASP A 39 4.51 -5.35 12.72
CA ASP A 39 3.10 -5.22 13.00
C ASP A 39 2.65 -6.30 13.99
N ALA A 40 1.76 -5.89 14.89
CA ALA A 40 1.11 -6.75 15.85
C ALA A 40 -0.39 -6.47 15.95
N VAL A 41 -1.10 -7.39 16.58
CA VAL A 41 -2.53 -7.28 16.84
C VAL A 41 -2.78 -7.35 18.33
N ALA A 42 -3.38 -6.30 18.89
CA ALA A 42 -3.78 -6.29 20.29
C ALA A 42 -4.94 -7.25 20.55
N ALA A 43 -4.87 -8.00 21.65
CA ALA A 43 -5.96 -8.86 22.09
C ALA A 43 -7.21 -8.05 22.48
N THR A 44 -8.39 -8.68 22.49
CA THR A 44 -9.66 -8.05 22.88
C THR A 44 -9.89 -7.96 24.40
N PHE A 45 -8.88 -8.26 25.19
CA PHE A 45 -8.86 -8.20 26.66
C PHE A 45 -7.52 -7.64 27.15
N GLY A 46 -7.39 -7.33 28.43
CA GLY A 46 -6.18 -6.70 28.99
C GLY A 46 -6.18 -5.17 28.93
N PRO A 47 -5.08 -4.51 29.38
CA PRO A 47 -5.02 -3.05 29.54
C PRO A 47 -5.26 -2.27 28.25
N GLN A 48 -4.98 -2.85 27.07
CA GLN A 48 -5.29 -2.28 25.75
C GLN A 48 -6.77 -1.93 25.54
N THR A 49 -7.68 -2.56 26.29
CA THR A 49 -9.13 -2.40 26.12
C THR A 49 -9.75 -1.36 27.05
N SER A 50 -9.12 -1.10 28.19
CA SER A 50 -9.64 -0.20 29.23
C SER A 50 -8.82 1.06 29.41
N ASP A 51 -7.53 1.04 29.04
CA ASP A 51 -6.54 1.98 29.57
C ASP A 51 -5.39 2.25 28.57
N GLY A 52 -5.61 3.20 27.64
CA GLY A 52 -4.70 3.46 26.52
C GLY A 52 -3.25 3.84 26.90
N SER A 53 -3.03 4.35 28.11
CA SER A 53 -1.69 4.69 28.63
C SER A 53 -0.91 3.50 29.20
N TYR A 54 -1.55 2.37 29.49
CA TYR A 54 -0.91 1.17 30.04
C TYR A 54 -0.56 0.12 28.99
N PHE A 55 -0.85 0.41 27.72
CA PHE A 55 -0.46 -0.47 26.61
C PHE A 55 0.99 -0.27 26.18
N GLU A 56 1.62 0.85 26.56
CA GLU A 56 3.01 1.12 26.21
C GLU A 56 3.97 0.48 27.22
N ILE A 57 4.78 -0.46 26.77
CA ILE A 57 5.83 -1.09 27.57
C ILE A 57 7.12 -1.13 26.78
N GLU A 58 8.25 -0.91 27.46
CA GLU A 58 9.59 -1.14 26.93
C GLU A 58 10.34 -2.04 27.92
N ALA A 59 10.69 -3.25 27.49
CA ALA A 59 11.40 -4.21 28.33
C ALA A 59 12.23 -5.19 27.48
N GLY A 60 13.08 -5.97 28.15
CA GLY A 60 13.80 -7.07 27.50
C GLY A 60 12.86 -8.21 27.11
N VAL A 61 13.26 -8.99 26.12
CA VAL A 61 12.46 -10.10 25.60
C VAL A 61 12.99 -11.42 26.11
N VAL A 62 12.08 -12.27 26.58
CA VAL A 62 12.40 -13.62 27.06
C VAL A 62 11.46 -14.63 26.41
N LEU A 63 12.03 -15.74 25.95
CA LEU A 63 11.23 -16.88 25.49
C LEU A 63 10.71 -17.66 26.70
N SER A 64 9.46 -18.06 26.65
CA SER A 64 8.93 -19.00 27.63
C SER A 64 9.56 -20.38 27.48
N GLU A 65 9.83 -21.03 28.62
CA GLU A 65 10.26 -22.43 28.65
C GLU A 65 9.22 -23.29 29.35
N PRO A 66 8.51 -24.18 28.62
CA PRO A 66 8.49 -24.32 27.16
C PRO A 66 7.71 -23.19 26.45
N LEU A 67 7.91 -23.04 25.13
CA LEU A 67 7.37 -21.94 24.31
C LEU A 67 5.85 -21.88 24.25
N ASP A 68 5.17 -23.00 24.49
CA ASP A 68 3.72 -23.09 24.58
C ASP A 68 3.19 -22.69 25.98
N GLY A 69 4.05 -22.29 26.92
CA GLY A 69 3.69 -21.97 28.29
C GLY A 69 3.58 -23.18 29.22
N GLY A 70 4.00 -24.38 28.83
CA GLY A 70 4.12 -25.52 29.76
C GLY A 70 2.80 -26.17 30.13
N LEU A 71 1.88 -26.22 29.17
CA LEU A 71 0.49 -26.60 29.36
C LEU A 71 0.34 -28.13 29.45
N GLY A 72 0.54 -28.63 30.67
CA GLY A 72 0.47 -30.05 31.04
C GLY A 72 1.50 -30.46 32.10
N ASN A 73 2.56 -29.67 32.28
CA ASN A 73 3.71 -29.97 33.14
C ASN A 73 3.96 -28.91 34.24
N GLY A 74 2.94 -28.16 34.65
CA GLY A 74 3.02 -27.24 35.80
C GLY A 74 3.40 -25.78 35.47
N GLY A 75 3.30 -25.36 34.21
CA GLY A 75 3.61 -23.98 33.78
C GLY A 75 5.07 -23.82 33.33
N PRO A 76 5.52 -22.57 33.09
CA PRO A 76 6.86 -22.30 32.61
C PRO A 76 7.89 -22.54 33.71
N THR A 77 9.03 -23.14 33.35
CA THR A 77 10.12 -23.43 34.28
C THR A 77 11.02 -22.23 34.54
N ASN A 78 10.98 -21.21 33.67
CA ASN A 78 11.84 -20.04 33.72
C ASN A 78 11.12 -18.76 34.20
N CYS A 79 10.09 -18.87 35.05
CA CYS A 79 9.37 -17.70 35.59
C CYS A 79 10.27 -16.62 36.24
N PRO A 80 11.38 -16.93 36.94
CA PRO A 80 12.29 -15.89 37.43
C PRO A 80 12.91 -15.01 36.34
N GLU A 81 13.06 -15.53 35.12
CA GLU A 81 13.61 -14.77 33.98
C GLU A 81 12.53 -13.93 33.29
N MET A 82 11.25 -14.28 33.48
CA MET A 82 10.12 -13.56 32.90
C MET A 82 9.78 -12.26 33.64
N GLU A 83 10.24 -12.07 34.88
CA GLU A 83 9.85 -10.94 35.72
C GLU A 83 10.20 -9.60 35.06
N GLY A 84 9.17 -8.79 34.77
CA GLY A 84 9.29 -7.51 34.08
C GLY A 84 9.59 -7.58 32.58
N ALA A 85 9.79 -8.78 32.01
CA ALA A 85 10.14 -8.97 30.61
C ALA A 85 8.90 -9.03 29.70
N ILE A 86 9.11 -8.78 28.41
CA ILE A 86 8.16 -9.15 27.35
C ILE A 86 8.34 -10.65 27.10
N VAL A 87 7.32 -11.43 27.43
CA VAL A 87 7.35 -12.89 27.32
C VAL A 87 6.80 -13.33 25.97
N MET A 88 7.62 -14.03 25.18
CA MET A 88 7.20 -14.63 23.92
C MET A 88 6.73 -16.08 24.11
N LEU A 89 5.56 -16.37 23.55
CA LEU A 89 4.91 -17.68 23.55
C LEU A 89 4.45 -18.01 22.14
N THR A 90 4.25 -19.30 21.85
CA THR A 90 3.72 -19.76 20.56
C THR A 90 2.26 -20.19 20.67
N TRP A 91 1.47 -19.88 19.64
CA TRP A 91 0.09 -20.34 19.47
C TRP A 91 -0.04 -21.13 18.17
N GLU A 92 -0.35 -22.43 18.27
CA GLU A 92 -0.59 -23.29 17.11
C GLU A 92 -2.09 -23.45 16.85
N ASP A 93 -2.52 -23.17 15.61
CA ASP A 93 -3.92 -23.31 15.17
C ASP A 93 -4.35 -24.76 14.92
N VAL A 94 -3.39 -25.66 14.73
CA VAL A 94 -3.64 -27.01 14.22
C VAL A 94 -3.79 -28.01 15.38
N ARG A 95 -4.98 -28.03 15.98
CA ARG A 95 -5.56 -29.18 16.73
C ARG A 95 -4.95 -29.57 18.10
N ALA A 96 -3.89 -28.93 18.59
CA ALA A 96 -3.22 -29.37 19.83
C ALA A 96 -3.64 -28.61 21.10
N ASN A 97 -4.21 -27.40 21.01
CA ASN A 97 -4.37 -26.54 22.19
C ASN A 97 -5.72 -26.68 22.89
N LYS A 98 -5.66 -27.08 24.17
CA LYS A 98 -6.77 -27.03 25.14
C LYS A 98 -6.80 -25.73 25.95
N VAL A 99 -6.01 -24.73 25.57
CA VAL A 99 -5.73 -23.58 26.43
C VAL A 99 -6.07 -22.31 25.69
N SER A 100 -6.76 -21.43 26.39
CA SER A 100 -7.25 -20.17 25.86
C SER A 100 -6.17 -19.09 25.84
N PRO A 101 -6.36 -18.03 25.04
CA PRO A 101 -5.50 -16.86 25.09
C PRO A 101 -5.46 -16.19 26.47
N VAL A 102 -6.58 -16.21 27.21
CA VAL A 102 -6.68 -15.65 28.56
C VAL A 102 -5.80 -16.44 29.53
N SER A 103 -5.79 -17.76 29.44
CA SER A 103 -4.93 -18.62 30.25
C SER A 103 -3.43 -18.36 30.02
N LEU A 104 -3.02 -18.14 28.76
CA LEU A 104 -1.63 -17.78 28.43
C LEU A 104 -1.25 -16.43 29.06
N ALA A 105 -2.11 -15.43 28.96
CA ALA A 105 -1.88 -14.12 29.58
C ALA A 105 -1.83 -14.19 31.11
N SER A 106 -2.74 -14.97 31.72
CA SER A 106 -2.81 -15.23 33.16
C SER A 106 -1.51 -15.85 33.68
N LEU A 107 -0.92 -16.76 32.91
CA LEU A 107 0.37 -17.38 33.22
C LEU A 107 1.53 -16.39 33.17
N VAL A 108 1.61 -15.55 32.13
CA VAL A 108 2.63 -14.48 32.04
C VAL A 108 2.52 -13.54 33.24
N GLN A 109 1.30 -13.11 33.57
CA GLN A 109 1.03 -12.25 34.71
C GLN A 109 1.43 -12.89 36.05
N LYS A 110 1.14 -14.19 36.24
CA LYS A 110 1.52 -14.92 37.46
C LYS A 110 3.04 -15.04 37.63
N CYS A 111 3.80 -15.08 36.54
CA CYS A 111 5.25 -15.07 36.56
C CYS A 111 5.85 -13.65 36.58
N GLY A 112 5.02 -12.61 36.77
CA GLY A 112 5.46 -11.22 36.86
C GLY A 112 5.88 -10.61 35.53
N GLY A 113 5.51 -11.24 34.41
CA GLY A 113 5.82 -10.74 33.07
C GLY A 113 5.21 -9.36 32.81
N GLY A 114 5.95 -8.52 32.08
CA GLY A 114 5.53 -7.18 31.73
C GLY A 114 4.48 -7.17 30.61
N ALA A 115 4.61 -8.06 29.62
CA ALA A 115 3.65 -8.24 28.53
C ALA A 115 3.78 -9.63 27.89
N ALA A 116 2.74 -10.05 27.17
CA ALA A 116 2.70 -11.29 26.42
C ALA A 116 2.69 -11.03 24.90
N VAL A 117 3.66 -11.61 24.19
CA VAL A 117 3.71 -11.64 22.72
C VAL A 117 3.47 -13.06 22.27
N VAL A 118 2.33 -13.28 21.62
CA VAL A 118 1.92 -14.58 21.12
C VAL A 118 2.28 -14.68 19.63
N VAL A 119 3.21 -15.56 19.30
CA VAL A 119 3.60 -15.85 17.93
C VAL A 119 2.66 -16.90 17.37
N ARG A 120 1.91 -16.54 16.33
CA ARG A 120 1.06 -17.51 15.64
C ARG A 120 1.91 -18.44 14.78
N VAL A 121 1.78 -19.73 15.03
CA VAL A 121 2.45 -20.81 14.29
C VAL A 121 1.40 -21.59 13.51
N THR A 122 1.63 -21.76 12.22
CA THR A 122 0.75 -22.50 11.32
C THR A 122 1.56 -23.29 10.31
N ASP A 123 1.07 -24.49 9.99
CA ASP A 123 1.65 -25.33 8.93
C ASP A 123 1.21 -24.88 7.53
N ASP A 124 0.23 -23.97 7.41
CA ASP A 124 -0.26 -23.47 6.13
C ASP A 124 0.63 -22.31 5.63
N PRO A 125 1.43 -22.50 4.56
CA PRO A 125 2.29 -21.44 4.02
C PRO A 125 1.51 -20.21 3.55
N ALA A 126 0.25 -20.37 3.14
CA ALA A 126 -0.58 -19.28 2.65
C ALA A 126 -1.11 -18.37 3.79
N ASP A 127 -0.95 -18.81 5.04
CA ASP A 127 -1.55 -18.17 6.21
C ASP A 127 -0.49 -17.77 7.25
N GLN A 128 0.81 -17.90 6.93
CA GLN A 128 1.91 -17.65 7.88
C GLN A 128 1.94 -16.23 8.44
N ASP A 129 1.53 -15.25 7.64
CA ASP A 129 1.51 -13.83 8.01
C ASP A 129 0.14 -13.34 8.50
N TYR A 130 -0.89 -14.18 8.43
CA TYR A 130 -2.20 -13.83 8.95
C TYR A 130 -2.19 -13.79 10.48
N VAL A 131 -2.63 -12.67 11.03
CA VAL A 131 -2.77 -12.43 12.47
C VAL A 131 -4.12 -11.83 12.78
N TYR A 132 -4.65 -12.11 13.96
CA TYR A 132 -5.97 -11.68 14.41
C TYR A 132 -5.95 -11.39 15.91
N PRO A 133 -6.90 -10.58 16.41
CA PRO A 133 -6.94 -10.29 17.84
C PRO A 133 -7.28 -11.57 18.60
N LEU A 134 -6.50 -11.87 19.65
CA LEU A 134 -6.83 -12.95 20.57
C LEU A 134 -8.12 -12.62 21.31
N GLU A 135 -9.09 -13.53 21.26
CA GLU A 135 -10.41 -13.35 21.85
C GLU A 135 -10.56 -14.06 23.20
N VAL A 136 -11.50 -13.57 24.01
CA VAL A 136 -11.90 -14.21 25.28
C VAL A 136 -12.76 -15.42 24.96
N GLY A 137 -12.40 -16.58 25.51
CA GLY A 137 -13.20 -17.80 25.39
C GLY A 137 -14.50 -17.71 26.20
N GLU A 138 -15.51 -18.51 25.84
CA GLU A 138 -16.74 -18.61 26.62
C GLU A 138 -16.44 -19.01 28.07
N GLY A 139 -16.90 -18.20 29.03
CA GLY A 139 -16.76 -18.46 30.46
C GLY A 139 -15.46 -17.92 31.09
N GLU A 140 -14.62 -17.22 30.35
CA GLU A 140 -13.37 -16.62 30.83
C GLU A 140 -13.46 -15.11 31.05
N GLU A 141 -14.67 -14.53 30.99
CA GLU A 141 -14.86 -13.07 31.01
C GLU A 141 -14.42 -12.42 32.33
N GLU A 142 -14.53 -13.14 33.45
CA GLU A 142 -14.04 -12.65 34.75
C GLU A 142 -12.51 -12.67 34.81
N GLU A 143 -11.87 -13.77 34.42
CA GLU A 143 -10.40 -13.88 34.39
C GLU A 143 -9.79 -12.87 33.40
N ALA A 144 -10.41 -12.67 32.24
CA ALA A 144 -9.97 -11.71 31.24
C ALA A 144 -9.94 -10.26 31.76
N ARG A 145 -10.82 -9.89 32.71
CA ARG A 145 -10.84 -8.55 33.34
C ARG A 145 -9.71 -8.36 34.36
N GLU A 146 -9.16 -9.46 34.89
CA GLU A 146 -8.04 -9.42 35.84
C GLU A 146 -6.67 -9.40 35.14
N ILE A 147 -6.64 -9.59 33.82
CA ILE A 147 -5.42 -9.46 33.02
C ILE A 147 -5.01 -7.98 32.97
N GLY A 148 -3.92 -7.66 33.66
CA GLY A 148 -3.27 -6.35 33.72
C GLY A 148 -2.01 -6.24 32.85
N VAL A 149 -1.63 -7.29 32.12
CA VAL A 149 -0.48 -7.28 31.21
C VAL A 149 -0.93 -7.09 29.75
N PRO A 150 -0.26 -6.26 28.94
CA PRO A 150 -0.55 -6.14 27.51
C PRO A 150 -0.38 -7.48 26.79
N VAL A 151 -1.28 -7.78 25.86
CA VAL A 151 -1.25 -9.02 25.08
C VAL A 151 -1.37 -8.72 23.59
N VAL A 152 -0.40 -9.17 22.81
CA VAL A 152 -0.38 -8.96 21.36
C VAL A 152 -0.07 -10.25 20.62
N MET A 153 -0.61 -10.39 19.41
CA MET A 153 -0.26 -11.44 18.46
C MET A 153 0.65 -10.90 17.36
N ILE A 154 1.66 -11.68 16.98
CA ILE A 154 2.50 -11.44 15.80
C ILE A 154 2.54 -12.69 14.92
N SER A 155 2.87 -12.50 13.64
CA SER A 155 3.05 -13.61 12.71
C SER A 155 4.34 -14.36 13.00
N LEU A 156 4.46 -15.58 12.47
CA LEU A 156 5.71 -16.34 12.56
C LEU A 156 6.87 -15.60 11.90
N ASN A 157 6.62 -14.93 10.77
CA ASN A 157 7.63 -14.14 10.07
C ASN A 157 8.10 -12.95 10.92
N SER A 158 7.17 -12.21 11.52
CA SER A 158 7.50 -11.13 12.46
C SER A 158 8.29 -11.65 13.67
N GLY A 159 7.94 -12.82 14.18
CA GLY A 159 8.71 -13.51 15.24
C GLY A 159 10.13 -13.86 14.79
N ASN A 160 10.30 -14.37 13.57
CA ASN A 160 11.62 -14.68 13.00
C ASN A 160 12.47 -13.42 12.77
N MET A 161 11.87 -12.32 12.32
CA MET A 161 12.55 -11.03 12.18
C MET A 161 13.02 -10.51 13.55
N LEU A 162 12.17 -10.64 14.58
CA LEU A 162 12.53 -10.27 15.94
C LEU A 162 13.66 -11.14 16.49
N ALA A 163 13.65 -12.44 16.21
CA ALA A 163 14.72 -13.36 16.61
C ALA A 163 16.07 -13.10 15.91
N GLN A 164 16.06 -12.40 14.78
CA GLN A 164 17.26 -11.92 14.08
C GLN A 164 17.66 -10.49 14.48
N GLY A 165 16.91 -9.88 15.42
CA GLY A 165 16.97 -8.45 15.72
C GLY A 165 18.14 -8.00 16.60
N GLY A 166 18.85 -8.92 17.27
CA GLY A 166 20.01 -8.65 18.12
C GLY A 166 21.32 -9.25 17.57
N GLU A 167 22.47 -8.82 18.12
CA GLU A 167 23.79 -9.34 17.71
C GLU A 167 23.98 -10.84 18.07
N GLU A 168 23.22 -11.36 19.06
CA GLU A 168 23.27 -12.76 19.52
C GLU A 168 21.88 -13.44 19.65
N GLY A 169 20.82 -12.88 19.03
CA GLY A 169 19.47 -13.44 19.11
C GLY A 169 18.37 -12.38 19.23
N LEU A 170 17.48 -12.53 20.22
CA LEU A 170 16.43 -11.54 20.49
C LEU A 170 17.03 -10.17 20.86
N PRO A 171 16.37 -9.06 20.50
CA PRO A 171 16.80 -7.73 20.88
C PRO A 171 16.77 -7.52 22.40
N GLU A 172 17.75 -6.77 22.92
CA GLU A 172 17.87 -6.47 24.36
C GLU A 172 16.66 -5.70 24.92
N ARG A 173 16.01 -4.89 24.09
CA ARG A 173 14.78 -4.16 24.43
C ARG A 173 13.84 -4.09 23.25
N VAL A 174 12.56 -4.29 23.53
CA VAL A 174 11.45 -4.08 22.59
C VAL A 174 10.46 -3.15 23.24
N ARG A 175 9.91 -2.24 22.44
CA ARG A 175 8.78 -1.40 22.82
C ARG A 175 7.51 -1.93 22.15
N ILE A 176 6.46 -2.14 22.93
CA ILE A 176 5.10 -2.41 22.44
C ILE A 176 4.26 -1.15 22.66
N TYR A 177 3.51 -0.74 21.65
CA TYR A 177 2.57 0.38 21.75
C TYR A 177 1.47 0.29 20.70
N LYS A 178 0.44 1.12 20.85
CA LYS A 178 -0.75 1.10 19.99
C LYS A 178 -0.38 1.66 18.62
N GLY A 179 -0.82 0.99 17.56
CA GLY A 179 -0.55 1.44 16.18
C GLY A 179 -1.15 2.82 15.89
N GLY A 180 -2.29 3.15 16.51
CA GLY A 180 -2.96 4.44 16.33
C GLY A 180 -3.28 4.68 14.85
N ASP A 181 -2.88 5.84 14.33
CA ASP A 181 -3.03 6.23 12.92
C ASP A 181 -1.83 5.85 12.05
N ARG A 182 -0.87 5.06 12.57
CA ARG A 182 0.25 4.58 11.75
C ARG A 182 -0.24 3.60 10.68
N PRO A 183 0.41 3.59 9.50
CA PRO A 183 0.15 2.56 8.51
C PRO A 183 0.50 1.17 9.04
N TYR A 184 -0.35 0.19 8.74
CA TYR A 184 -0.11 -1.22 9.04
C TYR A 184 -0.64 -2.11 7.92
N PHE A 185 -0.11 -3.32 7.81
CA PHE A 185 -0.39 -4.25 6.72
C PHE A 185 -1.46 -5.28 7.09
N GLU A 186 -2.22 -5.70 6.08
CA GLU A 186 -3.10 -6.86 6.14
C GLU A 186 -2.98 -7.66 4.86
N ASP A 187 -2.56 -8.92 4.96
CA ASP A 187 -2.42 -9.78 3.81
C ASP A 187 -3.77 -10.31 3.33
N VAL A 188 -3.96 -10.23 2.01
CA VAL A 188 -5.17 -10.71 1.33
C VAL A 188 -4.88 -12.00 0.58
N SER A 189 -3.73 -12.06 -0.10
CA SER A 189 -3.26 -13.21 -0.85
C SER A 189 -1.73 -13.17 -0.96
N GLY A 190 -1.05 -14.18 -0.41
CA GLY A 190 0.42 -14.35 -0.51
C GLY A 190 0.90 -15.03 -1.80
N GLY A 191 -0.04 -15.47 -2.64
CA GLY A 191 0.22 -16.21 -3.89
C GLY A 191 0.09 -15.34 -5.14
N ALA A 192 -0.56 -15.87 -6.18
CA ALA A 192 -0.88 -15.15 -7.41
C ALA A 192 -2.38 -14.78 -7.44
N PRO A 193 -2.76 -13.48 -7.47
CA PRO A 193 -1.87 -12.33 -7.35
C PRO A 193 -1.46 -12.08 -5.90
N LEU A 194 -0.27 -11.49 -5.73
CA LEU A 194 0.14 -10.94 -4.44
C LEU A 194 -0.70 -9.69 -4.19
N VAL A 195 -1.52 -9.72 -3.14
CA VAL A 195 -2.42 -8.64 -2.76
C VAL A 195 -2.32 -8.42 -1.25
N TYR A 196 -2.11 -7.18 -0.86
CA TYR A 196 -2.08 -6.76 0.54
C TYR A 196 -2.73 -5.38 0.69
N LEU A 197 -3.20 -5.08 1.89
CA LEU A 197 -3.78 -3.81 2.27
C LEU A 197 -2.79 -3.02 3.10
N ILE A 198 -2.79 -1.71 2.91
CA ILE A 198 -2.12 -0.76 3.81
C ILE A 198 -3.22 0.09 4.43
N HIS A 199 -3.49 -0.16 5.69
CA HIS A 199 -4.40 0.64 6.48
C HIS A 199 -3.75 1.97 6.83
N ASN A 200 -4.55 3.01 7.09
CA ASN A 200 -4.07 4.33 7.51
C ASN A 200 -2.97 4.93 6.62
N LEU A 201 -2.95 4.63 5.32
CA LEU A 201 -1.94 5.19 4.42
C LEU A 201 -2.07 6.70 4.35
N LEU A 202 -3.29 7.24 4.32
CA LEU A 202 -3.55 8.68 4.37
C LEU A 202 -3.85 9.11 5.81
N SER A 203 -3.18 10.17 6.25
CA SER A 203 -3.32 10.72 7.60
C SER A 203 -4.54 11.64 7.68
N ALA A 204 -5.13 11.70 8.86
CA ALA A 204 -6.18 12.64 9.23
C ALA A 204 -5.70 13.72 10.24
N GLU A 205 -4.44 13.69 10.69
CA GLU A 205 -4.03 14.39 11.92
C GLU A 205 -3.86 15.92 11.75
N THR A 206 -3.32 16.39 10.63
CA THR A 206 -3.11 17.85 10.41
C THR A 206 -3.93 18.38 9.23
N ILE A 207 -4.06 17.60 8.16
CA ILE A 207 -4.89 17.87 6.98
C ILE A 207 -5.56 16.55 6.64
N ASP A 208 -6.86 16.57 6.31
CA ASP A 208 -7.53 15.44 5.68
C ASP A 208 -6.99 15.29 4.25
N GLU A 209 -5.89 14.55 4.10
CA GLU A 209 -5.20 14.34 2.82
C GLU A 209 -6.16 13.77 1.77
N SER A 210 -7.12 12.95 2.20
CA SER A 210 -8.12 12.38 1.31
C SER A 210 -9.04 13.45 0.73
N GLN A 211 -9.59 14.32 1.58
CA GLN A 211 -10.44 15.41 1.13
C GLN A 211 -9.66 16.40 0.26
N TYR A 212 -8.42 16.71 0.65
CA TYR A 212 -7.53 17.57 -0.13
C TYR A 212 -7.34 17.05 -1.57
N ILE A 213 -7.09 15.75 -1.74
CA ILE A 213 -6.97 15.13 -3.07
C ILE A 213 -8.30 15.22 -3.85
N VAL A 214 -9.44 15.01 -3.19
CA VAL A 214 -10.77 15.13 -3.81
C VAL A 214 -11.01 16.56 -4.31
N ASP A 215 -10.64 17.57 -3.53
CA ASP A 215 -10.79 18.98 -3.89
C ASP A 215 -9.90 19.37 -5.06
N LEU A 216 -8.64 18.89 -5.08
CA LEU A 216 -7.74 19.05 -6.23
C LEU A 216 -8.30 18.40 -7.49
N GLY A 217 -8.78 17.16 -7.38
CA GLY A 217 -9.39 16.45 -8.52
C GLY A 217 -10.64 17.15 -9.05
N THR A 218 -11.47 17.67 -8.15
CA THR A 218 -12.68 18.44 -8.50
C THR A 218 -12.31 19.75 -9.22
N SER A 219 -11.29 20.46 -8.72
CA SER A 219 -10.79 21.71 -9.29
C SER A 219 -10.15 21.50 -10.67
N ALA A 220 -9.48 20.37 -10.87
CA ALA A 220 -8.89 19.99 -12.15
C ALA A 220 -9.92 19.53 -13.20
N GLY A 221 -11.10 19.10 -12.75
CA GLY A 221 -12.24 18.74 -13.60
C GLY A 221 -12.22 17.27 -14.03
N PHE A 222 -13.10 16.46 -13.46
CA PHE A 222 -13.28 15.07 -13.85
C PHE A 222 -13.87 14.92 -15.26
N SER A 223 -13.35 13.97 -16.03
CA SER A 223 -13.80 13.66 -17.39
C SER A 223 -14.15 12.19 -17.56
N LYS A 224 -15.25 11.91 -18.27
CA LYS A 224 -15.63 10.56 -18.71
C LYS A 224 -14.88 10.12 -19.97
N SER A 225 -14.45 11.06 -20.81
CA SER A 225 -13.86 10.80 -22.14
C SER A 225 -12.35 10.55 -22.11
N GLY A 226 -11.84 10.09 -20.96
CA GLY A 226 -10.43 10.07 -20.62
C GLY A 226 -9.90 11.47 -20.25
N SER A 227 -9.19 11.54 -19.13
CA SER A 227 -8.49 12.76 -18.73
C SER A 227 -7.11 12.85 -19.35
N PRO A 228 -6.64 14.06 -19.69
CA PRO A 228 -5.30 14.24 -20.21
C PRO A 228 -4.26 13.76 -19.20
N ASN A 229 -3.67 12.59 -19.43
CA ASN A 229 -2.46 12.20 -18.73
C ASN A 229 -1.27 12.91 -19.38
N TRP A 230 -0.50 13.64 -18.59
CA TRP A 230 0.65 14.40 -19.08
C TRP A 230 1.74 13.48 -19.66
N LEU A 231 1.58 12.17 -19.42
CA LEU A 231 2.44 11.09 -19.85
C LEU A 231 1.65 9.97 -20.55
N GLU A 232 0.50 10.24 -21.20
CA GLU A 232 -0.40 9.24 -21.86
C GLU A 232 0.31 8.16 -22.72
N GLY A 233 1.52 8.42 -23.20
CA GLY A 233 2.33 7.48 -23.98
C GLY A 233 3.33 6.62 -23.20
N PHE A 234 3.57 6.92 -21.92
CA PHE A 234 4.66 6.38 -21.10
C PHE A 234 4.19 5.68 -19.83
N THR A 235 2.95 5.90 -19.41
CA THR A 235 2.41 5.33 -18.17
C THR A 235 0.94 4.94 -18.38
N GLY A 236 0.69 3.66 -18.67
CA GLY A 236 -0.66 3.07 -18.66
C GLY A 236 -1.62 3.62 -19.71
N SER A 237 -2.49 2.76 -20.24
CA SER A 237 -3.55 3.21 -21.14
C SER A 237 -4.73 3.73 -20.33
N PRO A 238 -5.33 4.88 -20.68
CA PRO A 238 -6.61 5.27 -20.12
C PRO A 238 -7.67 4.20 -20.43
N GLN A 239 -8.60 4.03 -19.50
CA GLN A 239 -9.76 3.16 -19.68
C GLN A 239 -10.58 3.70 -20.85
N LYS A 240 -10.92 2.85 -21.82
CA LYS A 240 -11.83 3.22 -22.92
C LYS A 240 -13.17 3.63 -22.34
N ASP A 241 -13.79 4.65 -22.95
CA ASP A 241 -15.14 5.12 -22.64
C ASP A 241 -16.10 3.94 -22.57
N VAL A 242 -16.57 3.65 -21.36
CA VAL A 242 -17.69 2.75 -21.13
C VAL A 242 -18.73 3.58 -20.39
N ASP A 243 -19.98 3.57 -20.86
CA ASP A 243 -21.09 4.34 -20.27
C ASP A 243 -21.25 4.11 -18.76
N ASP A 244 -20.83 2.93 -18.26
CA ASP A 244 -20.87 2.57 -16.84
C ASP A 244 -19.53 2.71 -16.09
N GLY A 245 -18.56 3.43 -16.64
CA GLY A 245 -17.22 3.67 -16.05
C GLY A 245 -17.10 4.96 -15.23
N PRO A 246 -16.04 5.12 -14.40
CA PRO A 246 -15.82 6.32 -13.59
C PRO A 246 -15.46 7.55 -14.44
N ALA A 247 -15.68 8.74 -13.88
CA ALA A 247 -15.03 9.95 -14.37
C ALA A 247 -13.62 10.03 -13.74
N THR A 248 -12.61 10.41 -14.52
CA THR A 248 -11.21 10.37 -14.07
C THR A 248 -10.54 11.71 -14.27
N VAL A 249 -9.48 12.00 -13.51
CA VAL A 249 -8.57 13.13 -13.68
C VAL A 249 -7.16 12.74 -13.28
N MET A 250 -6.17 13.26 -13.99
CA MET A 250 -4.76 12.98 -13.71
C MET A 250 -4.12 14.24 -13.12
N LEU A 251 -3.59 14.14 -11.91
CA LEU A 251 -2.85 15.21 -11.25
C LEU A 251 -1.36 14.92 -11.36
N TRP A 252 -0.60 15.87 -11.88
CA TRP A 252 0.84 15.75 -12.04
C TRP A 252 1.60 16.08 -10.77
N LYS A 253 2.57 15.23 -10.44
CA LYS A 253 3.41 15.30 -9.25
C LYS A 253 4.33 16.52 -9.15
N GLY A 254 4.85 17.04 -10.26
CA GLY A 254 5.87 18.11 -10.24
C GLY A 254 5.33 19.53 -10.03
N GLY A 255 4.01 19.72 -9.95
CA GLY A 255 3.35 21.02 -9.79
C GLY A 255 2.28 21.03 -8.71
N VAL A 256 2.22 19.96 -7.92
CA VAL A 256 1.31 19.81 -6.78
C VAL A 256 2.03 20.07 -5.47
N ASP A 257 1.25 20.58 -4.54
CA ASP A 257 1.59 21.02 -3.19
C ASP A 257 2.33 19.95 -2.38
N GLY A 258 3.03 20.38 -1.32
CA GLY A 258 3.89 19.55 -0.48
C GLY A 258 3.19 18.31 0.12
N ALA A 259 1.86 18.37 0.30
CA ALA A 259 1.06 17.27 0.83
C ALA A 259 1.12 16.01 -0.06
N LEU A 260 0.97 16.12 -1.39
CA LEU A 260 1.03 14.92 -2.26
C LEU A 260 2.44 14.33 -2.31
N LYS A 261 3.47 15.17 -2.18
CA LYS A 261 4.85 14.71 -2.09
C LYS A 261 5.08 13.90 -0.81
N ALA A 262 4.56 14.37 0.33
CA ALA A 262 4.65 13.66 1.60
C ALA A 262 3.97 12.29 1.54
N VAL A 263 2.82 12.19 0.86
CA VAL A 263 2.15 10.88 0.65
C VAL A 263 2.98 9.96 -0.25
N ASP A 264 3.60 10.46 -1.32
CA ASP A 264 4.48 9.65 -2.17
C ASP A 264 5.73 9.16 -1.42
N GLU A 265 6.31 10.00 -0.56
CA GLU A 265 7.42 9.62 0.32
C GLU A 265 6.98 8.57 1.34
N ARG A 266 5.76 8.71 1.91
CA ARG A 266 5.18 7.70 2.81
C ARG A 266 4.92 6.37 2.09
N ILE A 267 4.38 6.40 0.87
CA ILE A 267 4.21 5.20 0.04
C ILE A 267 5.57 4.51 -0.15
N ASN A 268 6.63 5.25 -0.49
CA ASN A 268 7.97 4.70 -0.61
C ASN A 268 8.45 4.08 0.71
N GLN A 269 8.29 4.76 1.84
CA GLN A 269 8.70 4.25 3.15
C GLN A 269 8.00 2.95 3.53
N VAL A 270 6.70 2.82 3.26
CA VAL A 270 5.93 1.62 3.64
C VAL A 270 6.07 0.50 2.63
N THR A 271 6.10 0.79 1.33
CA THR A 271 6.15 -0.26 0.28
C THR A 271 7.55 -0.60 -0.20
N GLY A 272 8.53 0.25 0.07
CA GLY A 272 9.86 0.18 -0.54
C GLY A 272 9.89 0.56 -2.03
N PHE A 273 8.76 0.96 -2.63
CA PHE A 273 8.75 1.37 -4.04
C PHE A 273 9.38 2.75 -4.22
N PRO A 274 10.42 2.89 -5.05
CA PRO A 274 11.05 4.18 -5.29
C PRO A 274 10.05 5.20 -5.83
N VAL A 275 10.19 6.44 -5.36
CA VAL A 275 9.33 7.59 -5.69
C VAL A 275 9.30 7.87 -7.21
N GLU A 276 10.37 7.50 -7.91
CA GLU A 276 10.58 7.61 -9.36
C GLU A 276 9.82 6.54 -10.15
N ASN A 277 9.60 5.38 -9.54
CA ASN A 277 8.88 4.25 -10.14
C ASN A 277 7.36 4.46 -10.01
N ILE A 278 6.94 5.27 -9.04
CA ILE A 278 5.55 5.54 -8.75
C ILE A 278 4.95 6.53 -9.79
N GLY A 279 3.80 6.16 -10.33
CA GLY A 279 3.05 6.90 -11.32
C GLY A 279 2.45 8.23 -10.83
N GLU A 280 1.88 8.98 -11.77
CA GLU A 280 1.09 10.18 -11.46
C GLU A 280 -0.20 9.82 -10.70
N TRP A 281 -0.89 10.83 -10.19
CA TRP A 281 -2.10 10.67 -9.39
C TRP A 281 -3.35 10.53 -10.29
N GLY A 282 -3.77 9.30 -10.55
CA GLY A 282 -5.03 9.03 -11.27
C GLY A 282 -6.22 9.03 -10.34
N VAL A 283 -6.88 10.18 -10.17
CA VAL A 283 -8.07 10.30 -9.32
C VAL A 283 -9.31 9.88 -10.12
N SER A 284 -10.12 9.00 -9.54
CA SER A 284 -11.36 8.51 -10.15
C SER A 284 -12.54 8.77 -9.24
N LYS A 285 -13.63 9.29 -9.82
CA LYS A 285 -14.93 9.52 -9.21
C LYS A 285 -15.96 8.57 -9.82
N TYR A 286 -16.61 7.81 -8.97
CA TYR A 286 -17.70 6.90 -9.31
C TYR A 286 -19.01 7.41 -8.69
N GLU A 287 -20.02 7.55 -9.53
CA GLU A 287 -21.41 7.81 -9.11
C GLU A 287 -22.19 6.49 -8.97
N VAL A 288 -23.40 6.60 -8.40
CA VAL A 288 -24.32 5.45 -8.27
C VAL A 288 -24.54 4.78 -9.64
N GLY A 289 -24.39 3.47 -9.67
CA GLY A 289 -24.50 2.63 -10.86
C GLY A 289 -23.17 2.41 -11.59
N GLU A 290 -22.14 3.22 -11.35
CA GLU A 290 -20.86 3.13 -12.05
C GLU A 290 -19.95 2.05 -11.46
N ARG A 291 -19.11 1.46 -12.32
CA ARG A 291 -18.21 0.35 -11.98
C ARG A 291 -16.96 0.33 -12.84
N LYS A 292 -16.02 -0.52 -12.48
CA LYS A 292 -14.92 -0.92 -13.36
C LYS A 292 -15.08 -2.37 -13.76
N ARG A 293 -15.13 -2.63 -15.06
CA ARG A 293 -15.17 -3.99 -15.59
C ARG A 293 -13.83 -4.71 -15.35
N PRO A 294 -13.84 -6.04 -15.19
CA PRO A 294 -12.61 -6.80 -14.99
C PRO A 294 -11.58 -6.52 -16.09
N GLY A 295 -10.35 -6.24 -15.68
CA GLY A 295 -9.23 -6.02 -16.58
C GLY A 295 -7.90 -6.15 -15.85
N TYR A 296 -6.82 -6.17 -16.62
CA TYR A 296 -5.46 -6.12 -16.10
C TYR A 296 -4.96 -4.67 -16.15
N ASP A 297 -4.17 -4.27 -15.17
CA ASP A 297 -3.29 -3.12 -15.36
C ASP A 297 -2.05 -3.56 -16.14
N GLY A 298 -1.50 -2.67 -16.97
CA GLY A 298 -0.51 -3.01 -17.99
C GLY A 298 -1.14 -3.24 -19.36
N GLY A 299 -0.70 -2.46 -20.34
CA GLY A 299 -1.06 -2.66 -21.73
C GLY A 299 -0.38 -3.92 -22.30
N LYS A 300 -0.92 -4.46 -23.41
CA LYS A 300 -0.28 -5.55 -24.14
C LYS A 300 1.16 -5.14 -24.51
N GLY A 301 2.14 -5.82 -23.93
CA GLY A 301 3.56 -5.61 -24.22
C GLY A 301 4.26 -4.55 -23.36
N THR A 302 3.60 -3.97 -22.35
CA THR A 302 4.20 -3.00 -21.40
C THR A 302 4.19 -3.53 -19.96
N TYR A 303 4.06 -4.84 -19.76
CA TYR A 303 3.95 -5.45 -18.43
C TYR A 303 5.24 -5.30 -17.59
N HIS A 304 6.40 -5.22 -18.25
CA HIS A 304 7.67 -4.86 -17.62
C HIS A 304 7.70 -3.41 -17.11
N GLU A 305 6.77 -2.55 -17.53
CA GLU A 305 6.68 -1.14 -17.16
C GLU A 305 5.63 -0.85 -16.07
N GLN A 306 4.86 -1.85 -15.61
CA GLN A 306 3.85 -1.68 -14.55
C GLN A 306 3.83 -2.87 -13.60
N SER A 307 4.87 -3.05 -12.80
CA SER A 307 5.07 -4.19 -11.89
C SER A 307 4.01 -4.30 -10.79
N ALA A 308 3.47 -3.18 -10.32
CA ALA A 308 2.44 -3.15 -9.28
C ALA A 308 1.46 -1.98 -9.44
N SER A 309 0.35 -2.07 -8.73
CA SER A 309 -0.70 -1.06 -8.68
C SER A 309 -1.03 -0.74 -7.23
N ILE A 310 -1.19 0.55 -6.94
CA ILE A 310 -1.59 1.07 -5.63
C ILE A 310 -2.90 1.83 -5.84
N LEU A 311 -3.97 1.38 -5.20
CA LEU A 311 -5.25 2.07 -5.22
C LEU A 311 -5.63 2.49 -3.81
N VAL A 312 -5.83 3.78 -3.60
CA VAL A 312 -6.20 4.36 -2.30
C VAL A 312 -7.65 4.82 -2.33
N PHE A 313 -8.44 4.44 -1.34
CA PHE A 313 -9.81 4.96 -1.16
C PHE A 313 -9.76 6.33 -0.46
N LEU A 314 -10.37 7.35 -1.06
CA LEU A 314 -10.37 8.71 -0.50
C LEU A 314 -11.60 8.98 0.40
N ASN A 315 -12.57 8.07 0.42
CA ASN A 315 -13.74 8.17 1.26
C ASN A 315 -14.34 6.80 1.56
N ASP A 316 -15.13 6.72 2.62
CA ASP A 316 -16.00 5.57 2.85
C ASP A 316 -17.17 5.59 1.86
N VAL A 317 -17.55 4.41 1.40
CA VAL A 317 -18.66 4.22 0.46
C VAL A 317 -19.81 3.56 1.20
N GLU A 318 -21.01 4.12 1.10
CA GLU A 318 -22.17 3.63 1.85
C GLU A 318 -22.59 2.21 1.44
N GLU A 319 -22.66 1.93 0.14
CA GLU A 319 -22.94 0.58 -0.36
C GLU A 319 -22.34 0.35 -1.75
N GLY A 320 -21.68 -0.80 -1.93
CA GLY A 320 -21.06 -1.19 -3.20
C GLY A 320 -19.66 -0.60 -3.39
N GLY A 321 -19.19 -0.58 -4.64
CA GLY A 321 -17.89 0.01 -4.99
C GLY A 321 -16.67 -0.80 -4.54
N GLU A 322 -16.83 -2.05 -4.13
CA GLU A 322 -15.75 -2.93 -3.70
C GLU A 322 -14.76 -3.24 -4.83
N ILE A 323 -13.47 -3.39 -4.51
CA ILE A 323 -12.52 -4.00 -5.44
C ILE A 323 -12.67 -5.50 -5.35
N TYR A 324 -12.60 -6.22 -6.47
CA TYR A 324 -12.60 -7.67 -6.46
C TYR A 324 -11.55 -8.23 -7.40
N PHE A 325 -10.94 -9.33 -6.95
CA PHE A 325 -10.06 -10.17 -7.73
C PHE A 325 -10.76 -11.53 -7.86
N PRO A 326 -11.35 -11.84 -9.02
CA PRO A 326 -12.12 -13.07 -9.22
C PRO A 326 -11.23 -14.26 -9.61
N SER A 327 -9.95 -14.00 -9.87
CA SER A 327 -8.92 -14.97 -10.25
C SER A 327 -7.93 -15.14 -9.09
N GLY A 328 -7.16 -16.23 -9.10
CA GLY A 328 -6.38 -16.70 -7.94
C GLY A 328 -7.02 -17.87 -7.19
N ASP A 329 -6.32 -18.37 -6.17
CA ASP A 329 -6.70 -19.58 -5.41
C ASP A 329 -8.05 -19.43 -4.72
N ARG A 330 -8.37 -18.23 -4.25
CA ARG A 330 -9.67 -17.87 -3.67
C ARG A 330 -10.08 -16.48 -4.17
N PRO A 331 -11.32 -16.31 -4.68
CA PRO A 331 -11.82 -14.98 -5.02
C PRO A 331 -11.84 -14.07 -3.79
N VAL A 332 -11.35 -12.84 -3.93
CA VAL A 332 -11.32 -11.85 -2.84
C VAL A 332 -12.07 -10.58 -3.20
N LYS A 333 -12.68 -9.95 -2.20
CA LYS A 333 -13.40 -8.69 -2.29
C LYS A 333 -12.95 -7.76 -1.17
N ILE A 334 -12.62 -6.52 -1.51
CA ILE A 334 -12.10 -5.52 -0.60
C ILE A 334 -13.08 -4.35 -0.53
N LEU A 335 -13.59 -4.11 0.67
CA LEU A 335 -14.53 -3.03 0.98
C LEU A 335 -13.80 -1.68 0.96
N PRO A 336 -14.41 -0.61 0.42
CA PRO A 336 -13.86 0.73 0.50
C PRO A 336 -13.75 1.21 1.94
N LYS A 337 -12.56 1.64 2.34
CA LYS A 337 -12.29 2.28 3.63
C LYS A 337 -11.42 3.50 3.44
N LYS A 338 -11.88 4.67 3.90
CA LYS A 338 -11.15 5.92 3.73
C LYS A 338 -9.71 5.80 4.23
N GLY A 339 -8.76 6.25 3.42
CA GLY A 339 -7.32 6.25 3.75
C GLY A 339 -6.63 4.89 3.62
N MET A 340 -7.37 3.80 3.37
CA MET A 340 -6.80 2.48 3.11
C MET A 340 -6.36 2.36 1.65
N ALA A 341 -5.21 1.73 1.44
CA ALA A 341 -4.71 1.36 0.13
C ALA A 341 -4.80 -0.14 -0.11
N VAL A 342 -5.08 -0.50 -1.35
CA VAL A 342 -4.95 -1.85 -1.90
C VAL A 342 -3.74 -1.87 -2.81
N VAL A 343 -2.79 -2.75 -2.53
CA VAL A 343 -1.60 -2.94 -3.35
C VAL A 343 -1.63 -4.34 -3.92
N TRP A 344 -1.36 -4.44 -5.22
CA TRP A 344 -1.23 -5.73 -5.88
C TRP A 344 -0.15 -5.71 -6.96
N HIS A 345 0.45 -6.86 -7.17
CA HIS A 345 1.46 -7.05 -8.21
C HIS A 345 0.77 -7.46 -9.51
N ASN A 346 1.15 -6.80 -10.61
CA ASN A 346 0.59 -7.09 -11.94
C ASN A 346 1.44 -8.10 -12.72
N SER A 347 2.65 -8.40 -12.25
CA SER A 347 3.56 -9.33 -12.89
C SER A 347 4.11 -10.34 -11.89
N GLY A 348 4.28 -11.59 -12.34
CA GLY A 348 4.96 -12.63 -11.58
C GLY A 348 6.47 -12.38 -11.45
N GLN A 349 7.17 -13.25 -10.74
CA GLN A 349 8.63 -13.18 -10.56
C GLN A 349 9.40 -13.28 -11.89
N ASP A 350 8.80 -13.90 -12.90
CA ASP A 350 9.33 -14.01 -14.26
C ASP A 350 9.13 -12.72 -15.09
N GLY A 351 8.51 -11.68 -14.51
CA GLY A 351 8.21 -10.42 -15.17
C GLY A 351 7.08 -10.48 -16.18
N ASN A 352 6.40 -11.63 -16.32
CA ASN A 352 5.23 -11.78 -17.17
C ASN A 352 3.97 -11.31 -16.46
N LEU A 353 2.94 -10.96 -17.23
CA LEU A 353 1.62 -10.63 -16.69
C LEU A 353 1.13 -11.75 -15.76
N ASP A 354 0.82 -11.38 -14.52
CA ASP A 354 0.10 -12.22 -13.61
C ASP A 354 -1.37 -12.31 -14.06
N LYS A 355 -1.78 -13.51 -14.48
CA LYS A 355 -3.14 -13.74 -14.98
C LYS A 355 -4.17 -13.73 -13.87
N ASP A 356 -3.74 -13.94 -12.63
CA ASP A 356 -4.59 -13.92 -11.46
C ASP A 356 -4.77 -12.50 -10.92
N ALA A 357 -3.93 -11.55 -11.32
CA ALA A 357 -4.09 -10.10 -11.10
C ALA A 357 -5.26 -9.44 -11.89
N LEU A 358 -6.17 -10.24 -12.44
CA LEU A 358 -7.41 -9.73 -13.03
C LEU A 358 -8.22 -9.08 -11.91
N TYR A 359 -8.60 -7.82 -12.06
CA TYR A 359 -9.39 -7.13 -11.05
C TYR A 359 -10.48 -6.26 -11.67
N GLY A 360 -11.50 -5.96 -10.89
CA GLY A 360 -12.51 -4.97 -11.22
C GLY A 360 -12.99 -4.23 -9.98
N GLU A 361 -13.91 -3.30 -10.19
CA GLU A 361 -14.56 -2.55 -9.11
C GLU A 361 -16.07 -2.72 -9.28
N MET A 362 -16.74 -3.17 -8.22
CA MET A 362 -18.18 -3.41 -8.20
C MET A 362 -18.96 -2.10 -8.43
N ARG A 363 -20.25 -2.24 -8.77
CA ARG A 363 -21.13 -1.06 -8.91
C ARG A 363 -21.26 -0.34 -7.58
N VAL A 364 -21.12 0.98 -7.59
CA VAL A 364 -21.58 1.81 -6.46
C VAL A 364 -23.10 1.73 -6.41
N LYS A 365 -23.66 1.39 -5.26
CA LYS A 365 -25.12 1.29 -5.08
C LYS A 365 -25.67 2.48 -4.31
N LYS A 366 -24.90 3.01 -3.36
CA LYS A 366 -25.27 4.17 -2.55
C LYS A 366 -24.05 5.02 -2.23
N GLY A 367 -24.22 6.35 -2.27
CA GLY A 367 -23.15 7.33 -2.08
C GLY A 367 -22.31 7.54 -3.34
N THR A 368 -21.11 8.10 -3.14
CA THR A 368 -20.11 8.37 -4.18
C THR A 368 -18.80 7.70 -3.77
N LYS A 369 -18.01 7.22 -4.73
CA LYS A 369 -16.69 6.64 -4.46
C LYS A 369 -15.60 7.45 -5.14
N TYR A 370 -14.59 7.86 -4.37
CA TYR A 370 -13.38 8.49 -4.84
C TYR A 370 -12.18 7.58 -4.57
N THR A 371 -11.32 7.44 -5.58
CA THR A 371 -10.08 6.65 -5.47
C THR A 371 -8.93 7.38 -6.11
N VAL A 372 -7.74 7.17 -5.59
CA VAL A 372 -6.48 7.43 -6.29
C VAL A 372 -5.95 6.12 -6.80
N LYS A 373 -5.49 6.11 -8.04
CA LYS A 373 -4.71 5.02 -8.58
C LYS A 373 -3.32 5.49 -8.99
N LYS A 374 -2.30 4.76 -8.54
CA LYS A 374 -0.91 4.94 -8.91
C LYS A 374 -0.39 3.62 -9.46
N TRP A 375 0.34 3.69 -10.57
CA TRP A 375 0.98 2.53 -11.18
C TRP A 375 2.47 2.57 -10.86
N VAL A 376 3.02 1.46 -10.40
CA VAL A 376 4.44 1.30 -10.10
C VAL A 376 5.10 0.66 -11.29
N SER A 377 6.10 1.32 -11.86
CA SER A 377 6.91 0.80 -12.95
C SER A 377 8.09 -0.02 -12.45
N GLY A 378 8.50 -1.03 -13.23
CA GLY A 378 9.75 -1.75 -12.96
C GLY A 378 10.99 -0.86 -13.14
N VAL A 379 10.90 0.16 -13.99
CA VAL A 379 11.97 1.14 -14.23
C VAL A 379 11.53 2.54 -13.83
N GLY A 380 12.38 3.23 -13.08
CA GLY A 380 12.15 4.60 -12.64
C GLY A 380 12.04 5.59 -13.79
N LYS A 381 11.15 6.58 -13.63
CA LYS A 381 11.10 7.74 -14.52
C LYS A 381 12.31 8.63 -14.25
N GLY A 382 12.96 9.09 -15.32
CA GLY A 382 14.02 10.06 -15.16
C GLY A 382 13.46 11.47 -14.95
N TRP A 383 14.33 12.36 -14.48
CA TRP A 383 13.95 13.70 -14.04
C TRP A 383 13.33 14.55 -15.15
N VAL A 384 13.77 14.41 -16.41
CA VAL A 384 13.27 15.23 -17.52
C VAL A 384 11.85 14.83 -17.88
N ARG A 385 11.54 13.52 -17.94
CA ARG A 385 10.16 13.05 -18.16
C ARG A 385 9.25 13.40 -16.99
N ALA A 386 9.74 13.29 -15.76
CA ALA A 386 8.93 13.59 -14.58
C ALA A 386 8.62 15.09 -14.44
N ASN A 387 9.55 15.98 -14.79
CA ASN A 387 9.45 17.41 -14.46
C ASN A 387 9.31 18.33 -15.67
N LEU A 388 10.05 18.10 -16.76
CA LEU A 388 10.08 19.03 -17.90
C LEU A 388 9.08 18.67 -18.99
N LEU A 389 8.93 17.39 -19.30
CA LEU A 389 7.96 16.93 -20.30
C LEU A 389 6.54 17.49 -20.03
N PRO A 390 6.03 17.46 -18.79
CA PRO A 390 4.66 17.87 -18.58
C PRO A 390 4.44 19.38 -18.76
N ILE A 391 5.46 20.19 -18.44
CA ILE A 391 5.46 21.64 -18.72
C ILE A 391 5.38 21.91 -20.22
N LEU A 392 6.13 21.17 -21.04
CA LEU A 392 6.10 21.33 -22.51
C LEU A 392 4.73 20.97 -23.09
N LEU A 393 4.04 20.02 -22.47
CA LEU A 393 2.76 19.52 -22.96
C LEU A 393 1.57 20.36 -22.50
N LEU A 394 1.77 21.38 -21.64
CA LEU A 394 0.70 22.32 -21.24
C LEU A 394 -0.02 22.91 -22.46
N GLY A 395 0.72 23.28 -23.50
CA GLY A 395 0.17 23.83 -24.75
C GLY A 395 -0.71 22.86 -25.54
N ASN A 396 -0.62 21.55 -25.28
CA ASN A 396 -1.44 20.50 -25.91
C ASN A 396 -2.36 19.82 -24.90
N LYS A 397 -2.84 20.58 -23.89
CA LYS A 397 -3.69 20.06 -22.81
C LYS A 397 -3.09 18.82 -22.13
N GLY A 398 -1.76 18.76 -21.97
CA GLY A 398 -1.04 17.63 -21.39
C GLY A 398 -0.85 16.42 -22.33
N LYS A 399 -1.46 16.37 -23.51
CA LYS A 399 -1.35 15.19 -24.36
C LYS A 399 -0.01 15.12 -25.08
N SER A 400 0.67 13.97 -24.97
CA SER A 400 1.89 13.72 -25.75
C SER A 400 1.59 13.72 -27.25
N TYR A 401 2.50 14.27 -28.06
CA TYR A 401 2.36 14.23 -29.52
C TYR A 401 2.63 12.82 -30.05
N GLY A 402 1.87 12.37 -31.04
CA GLY A 402 1.95 10.99 -31.55
C GLY A 402 3.35 10.57 -32.01
N TRP A 403 4.11 11.48 -32.63
CA TRP A 403 5.49 11.22 -33.06
C TRP A 403 6.46 11.00 -31.88
N MET A 404 6.26 11.67 -30.74
CA MET A 404 7.08 11.44 -29.54
C MET A 404 6.82 10.04 -28.98
N ARG A 405 5.55 9.62 -28.95
CA ARG A 405 5.18 8.26 -28.51
C ARG A 405 5.76 7.20 -29.43
N THR A 406 5.65 7.37 -30.75
CA THR A 406 6.24 6.44 -31.71
C THR A 406 7.76 6.37 -31.58
N GLY A 407 8.43 7.53 -31.44
CA GLY A 407 9.88 7.58 -31.24
C GLY A 407 10.32 6.88 -29.96
N TYR A 408 9.61 7.11 -28.85
CA TYR A 408 9.88 6.46 -27.59
C TYR A 408 9.73 4.94 -27.66
N ASN A 409 8.60 4.45 -28.19
CA ASN A 409 8.35 3.02 -28.35
C ASN A 409 9.41 2.35 -29.24
N LEU A 410 9.89 3.07 -30.26
CA LEU A 410 10.95 2.59 -31.14
C LEU A 410 12.29 2.48 -30.42
N VAL A 411 12.61 3.44 -29.54
CA VAL A 411 13.82 3.40 -28.70
C VAL A 411 13.78 2.22 -27.73
N LEU A 412 12.65 2.03 -27.03
CA LEU A 412 12.47 0.89 -26.12
C LEU A 412 12.53 -0.44 -26.85
N GLY A 413 11.84 -0.55 -28.00
CA GLY A 413 11.82 -1.78 -28.80
C GLY A 413 13.20 -2.17 -29.34
N LYS A 414 14.09 -1.21 -29.59
CA LYS A 414 15.45 -1.48 -30.09
C LYS A 414 16.49 -1.70 -29.00
N MET A 415 16.39 -0.99 -27.88
CA MET A 415 17.43 -0.97 -26.85
C MET A 415 17.07 -1.76 -25.58
N GLY A 416 15.84 -2.27 -25.48
CA GLY A 416 15.28 -2.80 -24.25
C GLY A 416 14.80 -1.68 -23.31
N ALA A 417 14.08 -2.06 -22.25
CA ALA A 417 13.47 -1.11 -21.32
C ALA A 417 14.52 -0.21 -20.64
N GLU A 418 15.49 -0.80 -19.94
CA GLU A 418 16.48 -0.05 -19.14
C GLU A 418 17.26 0.99 -19.95
N ARG A 419 18.00 0.56 -20.98
CA ARG A 419 18.77 1.47 -21.84
C ARG A 419 17.89 2.39 -22.67
N GLY A 420 16.70 1.93 -23.08
CA GLY A 420 15.78 2.73 -23.86
C GLY A 420 15.23 3.92 -23.07
N HIS A 421 14.93 3.74 -21.79
CA HIS A 421 14.51 4.85 -20.92
C HIS A 421 15.62 5.90 -20.74
N GLU A 422 16.88 5.49 -20.55
CA GLU A 422 18.00 6.43 -20.45
C GLU A 422 18.20 7.26 -21.72
N TRP A 423 18.12 6.62 -22.89
CA TRP A 423 18.23 7.32 -24.16
C TRP A 423 17.03 8.23 -24.42
N ALA A 424 15.83 7.81 -24.03
CA ALA A 424 14.64 8.66 -24.10
C ALA A 424 14.81 9.96 -23.29
N GLU A 425 15.38 9.89 -22.08
CA GLU A 425 15.72 11.08 -21.27
C GLU A 425 16.69 12.01 -22.01
N LYS A 426 17.78 11.47 -22.56
CA LYS A 426 18.80 12.25 -23.29
C LYS A 426 18.24 12.91 -24.55
N ILE A 427 17.45 12.17 -25.32
CA ILE A 427 16.80 12.67 -26.54
C ILE A 427 15.82 13.79 -26.18
N LEU A 428 15.01 13.58 -25.14
CA LEU A 428 14.04 14.58 -24.67
C LEU A 428 14.75 15.86 -24.21
N LEU A 429 15.80 15.72 -23.40
CA LEU A 429 16.61 16.87 -22.97
C LEU A 429 17.22 17.61 -24.15
N GLY A 430 17.79 16.89 -25.12
CA GLY A 430 18.34 17.47 -26.33
C GLY A 430 17.30 18.26 -27.13
N MET A 431 16.08 17.72 -27.29
CA MET A 431 14.98 18.43 -27.94
C MET A 431 14.61 19.72 -27.20
N ILE A 432 14.55 19.69 -25.88
CA ILE A 432 14.25 20.87 -25.05
C ILE A 432 15.33 21.95 -25.25
N VAL A 433 16.60 21.57 -25.20
CA VAL A 433 17.73 22.49 -25.42
C VAL A 433 17.64 23.13 -26.81
N LEU A 434 17.30 22.36 -27.85
CA LEU A 434 17.13 22.88 -29.21
C LEU A 434 15.95 23.85 -29.32
N VAL A 435 14.82 23.56 -28.66
CA VAL A 435 13.66 24.46 -28.63
C VAL A 435 14.02 25.77 -27.94
N VAL A 436 14.67 25.71 -26.77
CA VAL A 436 15.11 26.91 -26.03
C VAL A 436 16.11 27.73 -26.84
N ALA A 437 17.10 27.08 -27.47
CA ALA A 437 18.07 27.75 -28.34
C ALA A 437 17.42 28.39 -29.57
N GLY A 438 16.45 27.72 -30.18
CA GLY A 438 15.67 28.24 -31.32
C GLY A 438 14.85 29.48 -30.96
N VAL A 439 14.15 29.44 -29.81
CA VAL A 439 13.42 30.60 -29.28
C VAL A 439 14.38 31.75 -28.96
N GLY A 440 15.54 31.46 -28.36
CA GLY A 440 16.58 32.46 -28.10
C GLY A 440 17.02 33.19 -29.37
N LYS A 441 17.34 32.44 -30.44
CA LYS A 441 17.68 33.02 -31.75
C LYS A 441 16.53 33.83 -32.36
N ALA A 442 15.29 33.36 -32.24
CA ALA A 442 14.13 34.09 -32.77
C ALA A 442 13.91 35.43 -32.02
N VAL A 443 14.08 35.44 -30.71
CA VAL A 443 14.02 36.65 -29.88
C VAL A 443 15.16 37.62 -30.21
N GLU A 444 16.36 37.09 -30.43
CA GLU A 444 17.52 37.89 -30.84
C GLU A 444 17.31 38.54 -32.21
N MET A 445 16.81 37.79 -33.21
CA MET A 445 16.43 38.33 -34.52
C MET A 445 15.31 39.38 -34.42
N ALA A 446 14.30 39.15 -33.58
CA ALA A 446 13.23 40.14 -33.35
C ALA A 446 13.72 41.42 -32.67
N ARG A 447 14.73 41.33 -31.79
CA ARG A 447 15.39 42.49 -31.16
C ARG A 447 16.33 43.21 -32.13
N GLY A 448 17.03 42.47 -33.01
CA GLY A 448 17.85 43.03 -34.08
C GLY A 448 17.04 43.81 -35.12
N GLY A 449 15.91 43.25 -35.56
CA GLY A 449 15.00 43.93 -36.51
C GLY A 449 14.35 45.20 -35.96
N LYS A 450 14.17 45.31 -34.62
CA LYS A 450 13.72 46.55 -33.97
C LYS A 450 14.80 47.65 -33.91
N LYS A 451 16.09 47.32 -33.96
CA LYS A 451 17.17 48.31 -34.04
C LYS A 451 17.31 48.87 -35.46
N GLU A 452 17.25 48.02 -36.49
CA GLU A 452 17.32 48.48 -37.90
C GLU A 452 16.12 49.32 -38.33
N GLY A 453 14.93 49.08 -37.74
CA GLY A 453 13.75 49.92 -37.99
C GLY A 453 13.82 51.33 -37.36
N LYS A 454 14.77 51.57 -36.44
CA LYS A 454 14.97 52.88 -35.80
C LYS A 454 16.03 53.73 -36.48
N GLU A 455 17.00 53.12 -37.18
CA GLU A 455 18.02 53.83 -37.98
C GLU A 455 17.54 54.20 -39.39
N LYS A 456 16.46 53.60 -39.90
CA LYS A 456 15.86 53.97 -41.20
C LYS A 456 14.74 55.02 -41.11
N GLY A 457 14.60 55.66 -39.95
CA GLY A 457 13.56 56.66 -39.65
C GLY A 457 14.10 57.97 -39.08
N GLU A 458 15.36 58.32 -39.37
CA GLU A 458 15.93 59.67 -39.20
C GLU A 458 16.25 60.31 -40.55
#